data_AF-A0A5B0FVK9-F1
#
_entry.id   AF-A0A5B0FVK9-F1
#
_cell.length_a   1.000
_cell.length_b   1.000
_cell.length_c   1.000
_cell.angle_alpha   90.00
_cell.angle_beta   90.00
_cell.angle_gamma   90.00
#
_symmetry.space_group_name_H-M   'P 1'
#
loop_
_entity.id
_entity.type
_entity.pdbx_description
1 polymer ?
#
loop_
_entity_poly.entity_id
_entity_poly.type
_entity_poly.pdbx_seq_one_letter_code
_entity_poly.pdbx_strand_id
1 'polypeptide(L)'
;MKKTCSAQPTAVSAPLAEARARNRAGIIACIERAIAQGELPVTTDTKALAAMFDSFLLGLTALARDEIPHAVMDASVTQVMAVWDALSATTAR
;
A
#
# COMPACT_ATOMS: atom_id res chain seq x y z
N MET A 1 -32.32 14.08 5.94
CA MET A 1 -32.56 12.72 6.47
C MET A 1 -31.25 11.94 6.40
N LYS A 2 -30.47 11.88 7.50
CA LYS A 2 -29.18 11.15 7.53
C LYS A 2 -29.48 9.65 7.64
N LYS A 3 -29.22 8.88 6.58
CA LYS A 3 -29.13 7.42 6.70
C LYS A 3 -27.77 7.11 7.32
N THR A 4 -27.75 6.82 8.61
CA THR A 4 -26.64 6.09 9.23
C THR A 4 -26.66 4.69 8.62
N CYS A 5 -25.77 4.47 7.65
CA CYS A 5 -25.48 3.14 7.14
C CYS A 5 -24.94 2.32 8.31
N SER A 6 -25.64 1.25 8.69
CA SER A 6 -25.16 0.31 9.69
C SER A 6 -23.81 -0.25 9.22
N ALA A 7 -22.86 -0.35 10.15
CA ALA A 7 -21.47 -0.70 9.88
C ALA A 7 -21.24 -2.17 9.49
N GLN A 8 -22.19 -2.79 8.77
CA GLN A 8 -22.07 -4.16 8.31
C GLN A 8 -21.78 -4.15 6.80
N PRO A 9 -20.65 -4.77 6.35
CA PRO A 9 -20.39 -4.95 4.94
C PRO A 9 -21.60 -5.65 4.28
N THR A 10 -22.13 -5.05 3.22
CA THR A 10 -23.16 -5.73 2.41
C THR A 10 -22.51 -6.91 1.70
N ALA A 11 -23.32 -7.88 1.26
CA ALA A 11 -22.82 -9.02 0.46
C ALA A 11 -22.02 -8.59 -0.79
N VAL A 12 -22.25 -7.36 -1.27
CA VAL A 12 -21.52 -6.76 -2.41
C VAL A 12 -20.16 -6.20 -2.00
N SER A 13 -20.00 -5.69 -0.76
CA SER A 13 -18.74 -5.09 -0.30
C SER A 13 -17.79 -6.07 0.40
N ALA A 14 -18.29 -7.22 0.86
CA ALA A 14 -17.47 -8.26 1.49
C ALA A 14 -16.33 -8.79 0.57
N PRO A 15 -16.58 -9.15 -0.72
CA PRO A 15 -15.51 -9.61 -1.60
C PRO A 15 -14.40 -8.56 -1.82
N LEU A 16 -14.77 -7.28 -1.87
CA LEU A 16 -13.82 -6.18 -2.03
C LEU A 16 -12.98 -5.98 -0.77
N ALA A 17 -13.57 -6.12 0.42
CA ALA A 17 -12.85 -6.06 1.68
C ALA A 17 -11.84 -7.22 1.80
N GLU A 18 -12.24 -8.43 1.42
CA GLU A 18 -11.35 -9.59 1.38
C GLU A 18 -10.21 -9.42 0.39
N ALA A 19 -10.49 -8.92 -0.82
CA ALA A 19 -9.45 -8.65 -1.81
C ALA A 19 -8.41 -7.65 -1.31
N ARG A 20 -8.85 -6.55 -0.68
CA ARG A 20 -7.96 -5.57 -0.04
C ARG A 20 -7.15 -6.18 1.10
N ALA A 21 -7.77 -7.02 1.92
CA ALA A 21 -7.08 -7.73 3.00
C ALA A 21 -5.98 -8.67 2.45
N ARG A 22 -6.27 -9.41 1.37
CA ARG A 22 -5.28 -10.27 0.69
C ARG A 22 -4.12 -9.46 0.12
N ASN A 23 -4.39 -8.32 -0.54
CA ASN A 23 -3.34 -7.45 -1.06
C ASN A 23 -2.42 -6.96 0.05
N ARG A 24 -2.99 -6.44 1.15
CA ARG A 24 -2.20 -5.98 2.29
C ARG A 24 -1.41 -7.10 2.95
N ALA A 25 -1.98 -8.31 3.06
CA ALA A 25 -1.24 -9.47 3.56
C ALA A 25 -0.03 -9.82 2.66
N GLY A 26 -0.18 -9.71 1.33
CA GLY A 26 0.92 -9.86 0.38
C GLY A 26 2.01 -8.80 0.56
N ILE A 27 1.63 -7.53 0.77
CA ILE A 27 2.59 -6.44 1.05
C ILE A 27 3.35 -6.72 2.35
N ILE A 28 2.65 -7.12 3.42
CA ILE A 28 3.28 -7.49 4.71
C ILE A 28 4.30 -8.61 4.52
N ALA A 29 3.90 -9.71 3.86
CA ALA A 29 4.79 -10.84 3.62
C ALA A 29 6.03 -10.45 2.79
N CYS A 30 5.87 -9.48 1.87
CA CYS A 30 6.99 -8.93 1.10
C CYS A 30 7.99 -8.19 1.99
N ILE A 31 7.50 -7.31 2.87
CA ILE A 31 8.34 -6.54 3.80
C ILE A 31 9.03 -7.46 4.80
N GLU A 32 8.31 -8.43 5.38
CA GLU A 32 8.88 -9.42 6.31
C GLU A 32 10.01 -10.22 5.65
N ARG A 33 9.83 -10.63 4.40
CA ARG A 33 10.86 -11.33 3.64
C ARG A 33 12.08 -10.43 3.38
N ALA A 34 11.88 -9.17 3.01
CA ALA A 34 12.97 -8.22 2.81
C ALA A 34 13.78 -7.98 4.10
N ILE A 35 13.11 -7.90 5.25
CA ILE A 35 13.78 -7.84 6.57
C ILE A 35 14.58 -9.13 6.81
N ALA A 36 13.98 -10.30 6.57
CA ALA A 36 14.66 -11.60 6.76
C ALA A 36 15.89 -11.78 5.84
N GLN A 37 15.87 -11.16 4.66
CA GLN A 37 16.96 -11.17 3.68
C GLN A 37 18.01 -10.06 3.94
N GLY A 38 17.76 -9.18 4.91
CA GLY A 38 18.65 -8.05 5.22
C GLY A 38 18.55 -6.88 4.24
N GLU A 39 17.57 -6.87 3.34
CA GLU A 39 17.31 -5.75 2.42
C GLU A 39 16.72 -4.53 3.15
N LEU A 40 15.94 -4.78 4.22
CA LEU A 40 15.39 -3.77 5.11
C LEU A 40 15.91 -3.96 6.55
N PRO A 41 16.05 -2.87 7.33
CA PRO A 41 16.42 -2.94 8.73
C PRO A 41 15.42 -3.78 9.56
N VAL A 42 15.92 -4.50 10.55
CA VAL A 42 15.07 -5.22 11.53
C VAL A 42 14.20 -4.29 12.38
N THR A 43 14.50 -2.99 12.37
CA THR A 43 13.73 -1.94 13.04
C THR A 43 12.56 -1.40 12.20
N THR A 44 12.41 -1.83 10.94
CA THR A 44 11.30 -1.41 10.08
C THR A 44 9.96 -1.89 10.67
N ASP A 45 9.03 -0.95 10.87
CA ASP A 45 7.66 -1.30 11.22
C ASP A 45 6.92 -1.81 9.97
N THR A 46 6.85 -3.14 9.87
CA THR A 46 6.18 -3.85 8.78
C THR A 46 4.74 -3.39 8.55
N LYS A 47 3.97 -3.17 9.63
CA LYS A 47 2.55 -2.83 9.51
C LYS A 47 2.37 -1.40 9.05
N ALA A 48 3.18 -0.48 9.57
CA ALA A 48 3.16 0.92 9.16
C ALA A 48 3.58 1.08 7.69
N LEU A 49 4.66 0.42 7.27
CA LEU A 49 5.13 0.48 5.88
C LEU A 49 4.12 -0.18 4.92
N ALA A 50 3.51 -1.31 5.31
CA ALA A 50 2.46 -1.93 4.51
C ALA A 50 1.22 -1.02 4.38
N ALA A 51 0.81 -0.36 5.46
CA ALA A 51 -0.32 0.56 5.45
C ALA A 51 -0.06 1.78 4.56
N MET A 52 1.18 2.31 4.52
CA MET A 52 1.58 3.37 3.60
C MET A 52 1.33 2.96 2.15
N PHE A 53 1.92 1.84 1.70
CA PHE A 53 1.75 1.36 0.33
C PHE A 53 0.30 1.02 -0.03
N ASP A 54 -0.42 0.33 0.86
CA ASP A 54 -1.84 -0.01 0.67
C ASP A 54 -2.70 1.26 0.52
N SER A 55 -2.46 2.29 1.36
CA SER A 55 -3.19 3.56 1.29
C SER A 55 -2.90 4.34 0.00
N PHE A 56 -1.64 4.36 -0.46
CA PHE A 56 -1.26 4.99 -1.71
C PHE A 56 -1.95 4.30 -2.89
N LEU A 57 -1.89 2.98 -2.97
CA LEU A 57 -2.55 2.21 -4.04
C LEU A 57 -4.06 2.43 -4.04
N LEU A 58 -4.70 2.47 -2.87
CA LEU A 58 -6.13 2.77 -2.76
C LEU A 58 -6.45 4.16 -3.32
N GLY A 59 -5.68 5.18 -2.94
CA GLY A 59 -5.83 6.57 -3.41
C GLY A 59 -5.53 6.74 -4.90
N LEU A 60 -4.51 6.03 -5.41
CA LEU A 60 -4.09 6.10 -6.81
C LEU A 60 -5.22 5.69 -7.76
N THR A 61 -6.04 4.70 -7.39
CA THR A 61 -7.20 4.31 -8.22
C THR A 61 -8.28 5.39 -8.31
N ALA A 62 -8.41 6.27 -7.31
CA ALA A 62 -9.33 7.39 -7.38
C ALA A 62 -8.79 8.44 -8.34
N LEU A 63 -7.52 8.82 -8.18
CA LEU A 63 -6.85 9.77 -9.08
C LEU A 63 -6.85 9.30 -10.54
N ALA A 64 -6.67 8.00 -10.76
CA ALA A 64 -6.77 7.39 -12.10
C ALA A 64 -8.14 7.60 -12.75
N ARG A 65 -9.23 7.51 -11.96
CA ARG A 65 -10.60 7.77 -12.45
C ARG A 65 -10.86 9.24 -12.69
N ASP A 66 -10.15 10.10 -11.97
CA ASP A 66 -10.15 11.56 -12.18
C ASP A 66 -9.22 12.00 -13.32
N GLU A 67 -8.78 11.05 -14.16
CA GLU A 67 -8.02 11.27 -15.39
C GLU A 67 -6.68 12.02 -15.20
N ILE A 68 -6.01 11.80 -14.06
CA ILE A 68 -4.63 12.30 -13.93
C ILE A 68 -3.75 11.75 -15.06
N PRO A 69 -2.82 12.54 -15.62
CA PRO A 69 -1.97 12.05 -16.70
C PRO A 69 -1.18 10.81 -16.28
N HIS A 70 -1.09 9.81 -17.17
CA HIS A 70 -0.35 8.57 -16.91
C HIS A 70 1.08 8.83 -16.42
N ALA A 71 1.78 9.79 -17.02
CA ALA A 71 3.14 10.15 -16.61
C ALA A 71 3.22 10.64 -15.15
N VAL A 72 2.18 11.33 -14.66
CA VAL A 72 2.11 11.78 -13.26
C VAL A 72 1.84 10.59 -12.34
N MET A 73 0.97 9.67 -12.75
CA MET A 73 0.70 8.44 -12.01
C MET A 73 1.96 7.59 -11.87
N ASP A 74 2.67 7.34 -12.97
CA ASP A 74 3.92 6.59 -13.01
C ASP A 74 4.99 7.24 -12.11
N ALA A 75 5.21 8.55 -12.26
CA ALA A 75 6.14 9.29 -11.41
C ALA A 75 5.75 9.21 -9.92
N SER A 76 4.46 9.22 -9.57
CA SER A 76 4.02 9.11 -8.18
C SER A 76 4.34 7.73 -7.58
N VAL A 77 4.27 6.67 -8.38
CA VAL A 77 4.69 5.32 -7.96
C VAL A 77 6.19 5.29 -7.70
N THR A 78 7.00 5.88 -8.59
CA THR A 78 8.45 6.02 -8.39
C THR A 78 8.77 6.74 -7.07
N GLN A 79 8.09 7.86 -6.80
CA GLN A 79 8.33 8.63 -5.58
C GLN A 79 7.97 7.88 -4.30
N VAL A 80 6.89 7.09 -4.32
CA VAL A 80 6.52 6.27 -3.16
C VAL A 80 7.50 5.12 -2.96
N MET A 81 8.01 4.51 -4.04
CA MET A 81 9.02 3.45 -3.94
C MET A 81 10.37 3.97 -3.45
N ALA A 82 10.70 5.25 -3.65
CA ALA A 82 11.92 5.84 -3.07
C ALA A 82 11.95 5.77 -1.52
N VAL A 83 10.80 5.62 -0.86
CA VAL A 83 10.74 5.36 0.59
C VAL A 83 11.33 3.99 0.92
N TRP A 84 11.10 2.98 0.08
CA TRP A 84 11.73 1.67 0.23
C TRP A 84 13.25 1.81 0.14
N ASP A 85 13.73 2.48 -0.90
CA ASP A 85 15.17 2.69 -1.14
C ASP A 85 15.83 3.46 0.00
N ALA A 86 15.13 4.44 0.59
CA ALA A 86 15.63 5.21 1.73
C ALA A 86 15.70 4.40 3.02
N LEU A 87 14.85 3.38 3.19
CA LEU A 87 14.90 2.45 4.33
C LEU A 87 15.94 1.35 4.10
N SER A 88 16.12 0.91 2.86
CA SER A 88 17.08 -0.12 2.50
C SER A 88 18.51 0.34 2.75
N ALA A 89 19.23 -0.41 3.59
CA ALA A 89 20.62 -0.13 3.98
C ALA A 89 21.64 -0.31 2.83
N THR A 90 21.18 -0.59 1.62
CA THR A 90 22.03 -0.97 0.47
C THR A 90 22.43 0.22 -0.41
N THR A 91 21.90 1.42 -0.22
CA THR A 91 22.34 2.61 -0.96
C THR A 91 23.43 3.38 -0.20
N ALA A 92 24.54 2.69 0.09
CA ALA A 92 25.87 3.24 0.34
C ALA A 92 26.89 2.10 0.39
N ARG A 93 27.28 1.58 -0.79
CA ARG A 93 28.56 0.91 -0.99
C ARG A 93 29.18 1.37 -2.29
#